data_AF-A0A2S6STW0-F1
#
_entry.id   AF-A0A2S6STW0-F1
#
_cell.length_a   1.000
_cell.length_b   1.000
_cell.length_c   1.000
_cell.angle_alpha   90.00
_cell.angle_beta   90.00
_cell.angle_gamma   90.00
#
_symmetry.space_group_name_H-M   'P 1'
#
loop_
_entity.id
_entity.type
_entity.pdbx_description
1 polymer ?
#
loop_
_entity_poly.entity_id
_entity_poly.type
_entity_poly.pdbx_seq_one_letter_code
_entity_poly.pdbx_strand_id
1 'polypeptide(L)'
;MNKGFSLIELLVVVAIIGILAAVGIVAYSGYTESARITALNSNCNLAKKHIVMQLMRCETGNQIQTWANGTVTDRNCDTTTNKFVQNFGYAMGVLQNDPKYKNPFNSTDRAFVTDWDPPLAKNIGRVNCGIQGSVNTNPIKCYCRWGSGANDYDTVLVQNP
;
A
#
# COMPACT_ATOMS: atom_id res chain seq x y z
N MET A 1 -36.25 -45.94 -15.86
CA MET A 1 -35.36 -45.66 -17.01
C MET A 1 -34.83 -44.25 -16.86
N ASN A 2 -33.57 -44.09 -16.45
CA ASN A 2 -32.94 -42.78 -16.38
C ASN A 2 -32.60 -42.33 -17.80
N LYS A 3 -33.19 -41.22 -18.26
CA LYS A 3 -32.79 -40.57 -19.49
C LYS A 3 -31.36 -40.06 -19.29
N GLY A 4 -30.38 -40.74 -19.90
CA GLY A 4 -29.01 -40.25 -19.97
C GLY A 4 -28.94 -39.05 -20.91
N PHE A 5 -28.10 -38.07 -20.56
CA PHE A 5 -27.77 -36.95 -21.43
C PHE A 5 -27.16 -37.45 -22.76
N SER A 6 -27.52 -36.79 -23.87
CA SER A 6 -26.91 -37.08 -25.17
C SER A 6 -25.51 -36.47 -25.26
N LEU A 7 -24.60 -37.16 -25.94
CA LEU A 7 -23.24 -36.67 -26.18
C LEU A 7 -23.24 -35.32 -26.92
N ILE A 8 -24.21 -35.09 -27.80
CA ILE A 8 -24.31 -33.82 -28.53
C ILE A 8 -24.74 -32.66 -27.61
N GLU A 9 -25.62 -32.94 -26.64
CA GLU A 9 -26.05 -31.94 -25.66
C GLU A 9 -24.87 -31.50 -24.81
N LEU A 10 -24.02 -32.46 -24.41
CA LEU A 10 -22.81 -32.17 -23.64
C LEU A 10 -21.79 -31.38 -24.47
N LEU A 11 -21.61 -31.71 -25.75
CA LEU A 11 -20.68 -30.99 -26.64
C LEU A 11 -21.07 -29.52 -26.84
N VAL A 12 -22.35 -29.22 -26.99
CA VAL A 12 -22.82 -27.83 -27.12
C VAL A 12 -22.58 -27.06 -25.82
N VAL A 13 -22.84 -27.68 -24.66
CA VAL A 13 -22.59 -27.04 -23.36
C VAL A 13 -21.11 -26.71 -23.17
N VAL A 14 -20.21 -27.65 -23.49
CA VAL A 14 -18.76 -27.43 -23.40
C VAL A 14 -18.31 -26.31 -24.35
N ALA A 15 -18.86 -26.26 -25.57
CA ALA A 15 -18.56 -25.20 -26.53
C ALA A 15 -18.96 -23.81 -26.01
N ILE A 16 -20.16 -23.70 -25.41
CA ILE A 16 -20.64 -22.43 -24.83
C ILE A 16 -19.77 -22.02 -23.63
N ILE A 17 -19.46 -22.95 -22.70
CA ILE A 17 -18.60 -22.67 -21.54
C ILE A 17 -17.20 -22.22 -22.00
N GLY A 18 -16.64 -22.83 -23.05
CA GLY A 18 -15.34 -22.45 -23.61
C GLY A 18 -15.30 -20.99 -24.07
N ILE A 19 -16.34 -20.52 -24.78
CA ILE A 19 -16.43 -19.13 -25.23
C ILE A 19 -16.59 -18.18 -24.03
N LEU A 20 -17.47 -18.51 -23.08
CA LEU A 20 -17.69 -17.69 -21.88
C LEU A 20 -16.42 -17.59 -21.02
N ALA A 21 -15.67 -18.67 -20.88
CA ALA A 21 -14.41 -18.68 -20.15
C ALA A 21 -13.35 -17.78 -20.82
N ALA A 22 -13.21 -17.83 -22.14
CA ALA A 22 -12.25 -17.01 -22.87
C ALA A 22 -12.52 -15.50 -22.69
N VAL A 23 -13.77 -15.06 -22.83
CA VAL A 23 -14.17 -13.65 -22.60
C VAL A 23 -14.01 -13.27 -21.13
N GLY A 24 -14.39 -14.17 -20.22
CA GLY A 24 -14.29 -13.96 -18.77
C GLY A 24 -12.86 -13.74 -18.29
N ILE A 25 -11.87 -14.46 -18.83
CA ILE A 25 -10.46 -14.32 -18.44
C ILE A 25 -9.92 -12.91 -18.74
N VAL A 26 -10.19 -12.38 -19.94
CA VAL A 26 -9.71 -11.05 -20.34
C VAL A 26 -10.33 -9.97 -19.45
N ALA A 27 -11.64 -10.04 -19.20
CA ALA A 27 -12.34 -9.10 -18.33
C ALA A 27 -11.86 -9.18 -16.88
N TYR A 28 -11.64 -10.40 -16.36
CA TYR A 28 -11.17 -10.61 -14.99
C TYR A 28 -9.78 -10.02 -14.76
N SER A 29 -8.86 -10.18 -15.72
CA SER A 29 -7.51 -9.62 -15.62
C SER A 29 -7.55 -8.09 -15.41
N GLY A 30 -8.28 -7.35 -16.24
CA GLY A 30 -8.38 -5.89 -16.12
C GLY A 30 -9.07 -5.44 -14.82
N TYR A 31 -10.08 -6.19 -14.35
CA TYR A 31 -10.75 -5.90 -13.08
C TYR A 31 -9.81 -6.08 -11.88
N THR A 32 -9.04 -7.18 -11.86
CA THR A 32 -8.09 -7.43 -10.76
C THR A 32 -6.97 -6.41 -10.72
N GLU A 33 -6.45 -5.97 -11.86
CA GLU A 33 -5.45 -4.91 -11.94
C GLU A 33 -5.99 -3.58 -11.40
N SER A 34 -7.19 -3.18 -11.86
CA SER A 34 -7.86 -1.96 -11.38
C SER A 34 -8.09 -2.00 -9.86
N ALA A 35 -8.54 -3.13 -9.33
CA ALA A 35 -8.75 -3.33 -7.90
C ALA A 35 -7.44 -3.18 -7.10
N ARG A 36 -6.32 -3.69 -7.62
CA ARG A 36 -4.99 -3.53 -6.98
C ARG A 36 -4.54 -2.06 -6.97
N ILE A 37 -4.76 -1.33 -8.06
CA ILE A 37 -4.46 0.11 -8.14
C ILE A 37 -5.31 0.89 -7.13
N THR A 38 -6.61 0.60 -7.03
CA THR A 38 -7.50 1.22 -6.02
C THR A 38 -7.03 0.93 -4.58
N ALA A 39 -6.60 -0.30 -4.31
CA ALA A 39 -6.05 -0.67 -3.00
C ALA A 39 -4.73 0.07 -2.70
N LEU A 40 -3.85 0.22 -3.70
CA LEU A 40 -2.63 1.01 -3.56
C LEU A 40 -2.96 2.49 -3.27
N ASN A 41 -3.88 3.10 -4.00
CA ASN A 41 -4.30 4.49 -3.75
C ASN A 41 -4.87 4.66 -2.33
N SER A 42 -5.54 3.63 -1.82
CA SER A 42 -5.99 3.60 -0.42
C SER A 42 -4.81 3.55 0.55
N ASN A 43 -3.79 2.73 0.27
CA ASN A 43 -2.54 2.68 1.05
C ASN A 43 -1.78 4.02 1.04
N CYS A 44 -1.75 4.72 -0.09
CA CYS A 44 -1.13 6.04 -0.21
C CYS A 44 -1.79 7.09 0.67
N ASN A 45 -3.13 7.15 0.61
CA ASN A 45 -3.91 8.03 1.46
C ASN A 45 -3.79 7.66 2.94
N LEU A 46 -3.72 6.36 3.24
CA LEU A 46 -3.47 5.86 4.58
C LEU A 46 -2.11 6.32 5.11
N ALA A 47 -1.03 6.22 4.32
CA ALA A 47 0.29 6.70 4.74
C ALA A 47 0.24 8.19 5.11
N LYS A 48 -0.31 9.04 4.22
CA LYS A 48 -0.50 10.47 4.50
C LYS A 48 -1.26 10.71 5.80
N LYS A 49 -2.44 10.10 5.94
CA LYS A 49 -3.30 10.30 7.11
C LYS A 49 -2.62 9.81 8.39
N HIS A 50 -2.00 8.64 8.35
CA HIS A 50 -1.35 8.04 9.51
C HIS A 50 -0.17 8.89 9.97
N ILE A 51 0.70 9.31 9.06
CA ILE A 51 1.86 10.15 9.38
C ILE A 51 1.42 11.47 10.00
N VAL A 52 0.50 12.21 9.37
CA VAL A 52 -0.01 13.49 9.92
C VAL A 52 -0.64 13.28 11.28
N MET A 53 -1.49 12.25 11.42
CA MET A 53 -2.18 11.98 12.67
C MET A 53 -1.21 11.66 13.81
N GLN A 54 -0.18 10.85 13.56
CA GLN A 54 0.80 10.51 14.60
C GLN A 54 1.68 11.70 14.98
N LEU A 55 2.11 12.52 14.02
CA LEU A 55 2.87 13.74 14.31
C LEU A 55 2.01 14.75 15.10
N MET A 56 0.74 14.91 14.75
CA MET A 56 -0.21 15.74 15.50
C MET A 56 -0.46 15.22 16.93
N ARG A 57 -0.49 13.89 17.13
CA ARG A 57 -0.59 13.30 18.46
C ARG A 57 0.63 13.64 19.31
N CYS A 58 1.81 13.82 18.72
CA CYS A 58 2.97 14.33 19.45
C CYS A 58 2.80 15.77 19.88
N GLU A 59 2.37 16.66 18.99
CA GLU A 59 2.24 18.09 19.29
C GLU A 59 1.12 18.37 20.33
N THR A 60 0.06 17.54 20.38
CA THR A 60 -1.09 17.76 21.27
C THR A 60 -1.13 16.87 22.51
N GLY A 61 -0.63 15.63 22.42
CA GLY A 61 -0.76 14.61 23.48
C GLY A 61 0.56 14.00 23.94
N ASN A 62 1.70 14.43 23.37
CA ASN A 62 3.04 13.92 23.67
C ASN A 62 3.20 12.39 23.56
N GLN A 63 2.31 11.74 22.80
CA GLN A 63 2.33 10.30 22.56
C GLN A 63 2.23 9.97 21.07
N ILE A 64 2.85 8.87 20.69
CA ILE A 64 2.89 8.37 19.31
C ILE A 64 2.85 6.84 19.29
N GLN A 65 2.18 6.29 18.28
CA GLN A 65 2.25 4.85 18.02
C GLN A 65 3.58 4.49 17.36
N THR A 66 4.21 3.45 17.90
CA THR A 66 5.36 2.79 17.32
C THR A 66 5.08 1.31 17.17
N TRP A 67 5.85 0.65 16.31
CA TRP A 67 5.94 -0.80 16.32
C TRP A 67 6.97 -1.25 17.36
N ALA A 68 6.58 -2.12 18.28
CA ALA A 68 7.47 -2.75 19.23
C ALA A 68 6.95 -4.14 19.59
N ASN A 69 7.85 -5.12 19.72
CA ASN A 69 7.52 -6.48 20.16
C ASN A 69 6.37 -7.15 19.37
N GLY A 70 6.30 -6.90 18.06
CA GLY A 70 5.30 -7.53 17.20
C GLY A 70 3.90 -6.91 17.28
N THR A 71 3.74 -5.76 17.92
CA THR A 71 2.45 -5.07 18.04
C THR A 71 2.61 -3.55 17.99
N VAL A 72 1.49 -2.86 17.82
CA VAL A 72 1.41 -1.40 17.89
C VAL A 72 1.31 -1.00 19.36
N THR A 73 2.22 -0.13 19.80
CA THR A 73 2.26 0.38 21.18
C THR A 73 2.37 1.90 21.18
N ASP A 74 1.72 2.56 22.12
CA ASP A 74 1.97 3.98 22.37
C ASP A 74 3.28 4.19 23.14
N ARG A 75 4.01 5.25 22.80
CA ARG A 75 5.17 5.74 23.54
C ARG A 75 5.20 7.26 23.58
N ASN A 76 6.01 7.80 24.48
CA ASN A 76 6.27 9.23 24.51
C ASN A 76 6.98 9.65 23.23
N CYS A 77 6.62 10.84 22.74
CA CYS A 77 7.27 11.43 21.60
C CYS A 77 8.72 11.78 21.90
N ASP A 78 9.55 11.68 20.87
CA ASP A 78 10.91 12.19 20.92
C ASP A 78 10.85 13.72 21.02
N THR A 79 11.63 14.29 21.93
CA THR A 79 11.73 15.73 22.18
C THR A 79 13.14 16.27 21.93
N THR A 80 14.02 15.45 21.36
CA THR A 80 15.40 15.83 21.04
C THR A 80 15.44 16.76 19.83
N THR A 81 16.63 17.25 19.48
CA THR A 81 16.86 18.10 18.29
C THR A 81 16.36 17.48 16.99
N ASN A 82 16.31 16.14 16.91
CA ASN A 82 15.83 15.40 15.73
C ASN A 82 14.39 14.86 15.88
N LYS A 83 13.58 15.46 16.76
CA LYS A 83 12.22 14.99 17.09
C LYS A 83 11.38 14.63 15.87
N PHE A 84 11.42 15.44 14.82
CA PHE A 84 10.63 15.22 13.61
C PHE A 84 11.01 13.91 12.90
N VAL A 85 12.31 13.67 12.70
CA VAL A 85 12.83 12.46 12.06
C VAL A 85 12.50 11.22 12.90
N GLN A 86 12.69 11.32 14.22
CA GLN A 86 12.46 10.22 15.14
C GLN A 86 10.98 9.84 15.23
N ASN A 87 10.11 10.83 15.39
CA ASN A 87 8.67 10.62 15.46
C ASN A 87 8.10 10.12 14.13
N PHE A 88 8.60 10.61 12.99
CA PHE A 88 8.28 10.04 11.68
C PHE A 88 8.70 8.57 11.59
N GLY A 89 9.90 8.22 12.08
CA GLY A 89 10.38 6.84 12.14
C GLY A 89 9.47 5.93 12.96
N TYR A 90 8.95 6.39 14.11
CA TYR A 90 7.98 5.64 14.92
C TYR A 90 6.67 5.39 14.17
N ALA A 91 6.09 6.43 13.56
CA ALA A 91 4.87 6.32 12.78
C ALA A 91 5.05 5.36 11.58
N MET A 92 6.16 5.48 10.85
CA MET A 92 6.47 4.56 9.76
C MET A 92 6.73 3.15 10.24
N GLY A 93 7.33 2.96 11.42
CA GLY A 93 7.55 1.65 12.02
C GLY A 93 6.26 0.84 12.12
N VAL A 94 5.14 1.48 12.46
CA VAL A 94 3.82 0.84 12.47
C VAL A 94 3.41 0.40 11.06
N LEU A 95 3.39 1.33 10.10
CA LEU A 95 2.99 1.04 8.72
C LEU A 95 3.83 -0.06 8.07
N GLN A 96 5.13 -0.05 8.33
CA GLN A 96 6.09 -0.95 7.72
C GLN A 96 5.99 -2.39 8.23
N ASN A 97 5.63 -2.59 9.50
CA ASN A 97 5.76 -3.89 10.17
C ASN A 97 4.42 -4.50 10.56
N ASP A 98 3.35 -3.71 10.69
CA ASP A 98 2.03 -4.26 11.02
C ASP A 98 1.54 -5.17 9.88
N PRO A 99 1.31 -6.48 10.14
CA PRO A 99 0.93 -7.43 9.11
C PRO A 99 -0.43 -7.13 8.47
N LYS A 100 -1.24 -6.27 9.08
CA LYS A 100 -2.49 -5.75 8.51
C LYS A 100 -2.27 -5.07 7.16
N TYR A 101 -1.13 -4.43 6.97
CA TYR A 101 -0.83 -3.69 5.77
C TYR A 101 -0.12 -4.58 4.75
N LYS A 102 -0.79 -4.83 3.62
CA LYS A 102 -0.28 -5.67 2.54
C LYS A 102 -0.10 -4.87 1.26
N ASN A 103 0.94 -5.22 0.51
CA ASN A 103 1.13 -4.74 -0.85
C ASN A 103 0.10 -5.48 -1.74
N PRO A 104 -0.77 -4.74 -2.48
CA PRO A 104 -1.83 -5.35 -3.27
C PRO A 104 -1.34 -6.07 -4.54
N PHE A 105 -0.10 -5.81 -4.99
CA PHE A 105 0.50 -6.41 -6.17
C PHE A 105 1.41 -7.59 -5.84
N ASN A 106 2.06 -7.56 -4.67
CA ASN A 106 2.95 -8.62 -4.23
C ASN A 106 2.87 -8.82 -2.70
N SER A 107 2.22 -9.88 -2.26
CA SER A 107 2.02 -10.19 -0.84
C SER A 107 3.31 -10.53 -0.08
N THR A 108 4.38 -10.87 -0.80
CA THR A 108 5.72 -11.11 -0.22
C THR A 108 6.51 -9.82 0.00
N ASP A 109 6.12 -8.74 -0.71
CA ASP A 109 6.71 -7.43 -0.55
C ASP A 109 5.98 -6.60 0.53
N ARG A 110 6.70 -5.65 1.12
CA ARG A 110 6.17 -4.70 2.09
C ARG A 110 5.24 -3.71 1.38
N ALA A 111 4.14 -3.35 2.06
CA ALA A 111 3.24 -2.29 1.62
C ALA A 111 3.90 -0.90 1.75
N PHE A 112 4.65 -0.70 2.83
CA PHE A 112 5.24 0.58 3.20
C PHE A 112 6.74 0.40 3.49
N VAL A 113 7.55 1.36 3.06
CA VAL A 113 8.99 1.44 3.36
C VAL A 113 9.37 2.90 3.58
N THR A 114 10.34 3.14 4.47
CA THR A 114 10.95 4.44 4.66
C THR A 114 12.11 4.56 3.69
N ASP A 115 11.95 5.42 2.71
CA ASP A 115 12.92 5.65 1.65
C ASP A 115 12.71 7.04 1.05
N TRP A 116 13.79 7.68 0.63
CA TRP A 116 13.81 9.02 0.05
C TRP A 116 13.48 8.98 -1.44
N ASP A 117 13.65 7.81 -2.06
CA ASP A 117 13.46 7.56 -3.47
C ASP A 117 12.15 6.82 -3.78
N PRO A 118 11.59 6.99 -5.00
CA PRO A 118 10.47 6.18 -5.46
C PRO A 118 10.80 4.67 -5.41
N PRO A 119 9.81 3.78 -5.16
CA PRO A 119 10.04 2.35 -5.25
C PRO A 119 10.57 1.96 -6.62
N LEU A 120 11.48 0.99 -6.70
CA LEU A 120 11.97 0.45 -7.98
C LEU A 120 10.84 -0.23 -8.79
N ALA A 121 11.04 -0.39 -10.10
CA ALA A 121 10.09 -1.07 -11.01
C ALA A 121 9.65 -2.48 -10.56
N LYS A 122 10.52 -3.20 -9.84
CA LYS A 122 10.21 -4.52 -9.27
C LYS A 122 9.31 -4.48 -8.03
N ASN A 123 9.13 -3.30 -7.42
CA ASN A 123 8.42 -3.09 -6.16
C ASN A 123 7.05 -2.41 -6.40
N ILE A 124 6.29 -2.92 -7.37
CA ILE A 124 4.94 -2.40 -7.67
C ILE A 124 4.04 -2.63 -6.46
N GLY A 125 3.15 -1.68 -6.17
CA GLY A 125 2.24 -1.71 -5.04
C GLY A 125 2.86 -1.27 -3.71
N ARG A 126 4.15 -0.91 -3.69
CA ARG A 126 4.84 -0.37 -2.53
C ARG A 126 4.64 1.14 -2.45
N VAL A 127 4.55 1.63 -1.21
CA VAL A 127 4.59 3.05 -0.87
C VAL A 127 5.89 3.35 -0.14
N ASN A 128 6.77 4.15 -0.76
CA ASN A 128 7.98 4.65 -0.11
C ASN A 128 7.70 6.04 0.44
N CYS A 129 7.89 6.25 1.74
CA CYS A 129 7.78 7.58 2.36
C CYS A 129 9.11 7.99 2.96
N GLY A 130 9.57 9.19 2.61
CA GLY A 130 10.80 9.77 3.13
C GLY A 130 10.56 11.23 3.47
N ILE A 131 11.35 11.73 4.40
CA ILE A 131 11.51 13.18 4.56
C ILE A 131 12.21 13.69 3.28
N GLN A 132 12.13 14.95 2.84
CA GLN A 132 12.98 15.44 1.73
C GLN A 132 13.47 16.86 2.00
N GLY A 133 14.80 17.08 1.89
CA GLY A 133 15.46 18.37 2.10
C GLY A 133 16.25 18.47 3.43
N SER A 134 16.48 19.70 3.93
CA SER A 134 17.12 19.96 5.24
C SER A 134 16.18 19.74 6.42
N VAL A 135 16.66 19.06 7.48
CA VAL A 135 15.92 18.64 8.71
C VAL A 135 14.93 19.65 9.31
N ASN A 136 15.05 20.94 9.00
CA ASN A 136 14.26 22.02 9.60
C ASN A 136 13.15 22.61 8.69
N THR A 137 12.99 22.16 7.44
CA THR A 137 12.01 22.72 6.47
C THR A 137 11.13 21.68 5.75
N ASN A 138 11.23 20.40 6.12
CA ASN A 138 10.94 19.31 5.18
C ASN A 138 9.49 18.82 5.10
N PRO A 139 8.88 18.80 3.90
CA PRO A 139 7.72 17.94 3.66
C PRO A 139 8.17 16.48 3.66
N ILE A 140 7.32 15.61 4.23
CA ILE A 140 7.41 14.17 4.01
C ILE A 140 6.79 13.91 2.62
N LYS A 141 7.54 13.20 1.78
CA LYS A 141 7.10 12.82 0.44
C LYS A 141 6.92 11.31 0.39
N CYS A 142 5.72 10.91 -0.01
CA CYS A 142 5.38 9.52 -0.25
C CYS A 142 5.24 9.27 -1.75
N TYR A 143 5.82 8.17 -2.23
CA TYR A 143 5.77 7.70 -3.60
C TYR A 143 4.97 6.41 -3.66
N CYS A 144 4.02 6.35 -4.59
CA CYS A 144 3.03 5.30 -4.70
C CYS A 144 3.14 4.62 -6.04
N ARG A 145 3.82 3.48 -6.10
CA ARG A 145 4.15 2.85 -7.38
C ARG A 145 3.05 1.93 -7.86
N TRP A 146 2.31 2.35 -8.89
CA TRP A 146 1.20 1.58 -9.47
C TRP A 146 1.62 0.74 -10.69
N GLY A 147 2.78 1.01 -11.29
CA GLY A 147 3.25 0.31 -12.49
C GLY A 147 4.76 0.08 -12.57
N SER A 148 5.18 -0.48 -13.70
CA SER A 148 6.57 -0.88 -13.96
C SER A 148 7.37 0.16 -14.76
N GLY A 149 6.70 1.08 -15.44
CA GLY A 149 7.32 2.18 -16.19
C GLY A 149 8.10 3.13 -15.30
N ALA A 150 9.07 3.85 -15.87
CA ALA A 150 10.02 4.67 -15.12
C ALA A 150 9.34 5.65 -14.14
N ASN A 151 8.21 6.23 -14.55
CA ASN A 151 7.45 7.23 -13.79
C ASN A 151 6.06 6.75 -13.36
N ASP A 152 5.82 5.43 -13.31
CA ASP A 152 4.53 4.85 -12.93
C ASP A 152 4.33 4.89 -11.41
N TYR A 153 4.43 6.09 -10.83
CA TYR A 153 4.20 6.34 -9.43
C TYR A 153 3.56 7.72 -9.22
N ASP A 154 2.68 7.80 -8.24
CA ASP A 154 2.12 9.06 -7.80
C ASP A 154 2.90 9.59 -6.58
N THR A 155 2.89 10.92 -6.41
CA THR A 155 3.54 11.55 -5.26
C THR A 155 2.51 12.20 -4.36
N VAL A 156 2.62 11.94 -3.06
CA VAL A 156 1.79 12.55 -2.03
C VAL A 156 2.68 13.32 -1.08
N LEU A 157 2.40 14.61 -0.92
CA LEU A 157 3.09 15.46 0.05
C LEU A 157 2.31 15.48 1.36
N VAL A 158 3.09 15.35 2.44
CA VAL A 158 2.67 15.42 3.82
C VAL A 158 3.44 16.57 4.44
N GLN A 159 2.72 17.64 4.77
CA GLN A 159 3.33 18.78 5.46
C GLN A 159 3.49 18.45 6.94
N ASN A 160 4.59 18.93 7.52
CA ASN A 160 4.72 18.96 8.98
C ASN A 160 3.64 19.91 9.52
N PRO A 161 2.80 19.47 10.47
CA PRO A 161 1.89 20.37 11.15
C PRO A 161 2.60 21.45 11.97
#